data_AF-A0A4U9HYD4-F1
#
_entry.id   AF-A0A4U9HYD4-F1
#
_cell.length_a   1.000
_cell.length_b   1.000
_cell.length_c   1.000
_cell.angle_alpha   90.00
_cell.angle_beta   90.00
_cell.angle_gamma   90.00
#
_symmetry.space_group_name_H-M   'P 1'
#
loop_
_entity.id
_entity.type
_entity.pdbx_description
1 polymer ?
#
loop_
_entity_poly.entity_id
_entity_poly.type
_entity_poly.pdbx_seq_one_letter_code
_entity_poly.pdbx_strand_id
1 'polypeptide(L)' 'MHGFPEQDTVVEEEGHIGHGAILHGCVIRRNALVGMNAVIMDGAVIGENSIVGAAAFVKRKRKCLLTI' A
#
# COMPACT_ATOMS: atom_id res chain seq x y z
N MET A 1 -4.76 5.24 7.75
CA MET A 1 -5.15 3.82 7.71
C MET A 1 -6.62 3.73 8.08
N HIS A 2 -7.43 3.10 7.23
CA HIS A 2 -8.77 2.61 7.59
C HIS A 2 -9.16 1.46 6.65
N GLY A 3 -10.33 0.86 6.82
CA GLY A 3 -10.80 -0.23 5.96
C GLY A 3 -12.28 -0.49 6.18
N PHE A 4 -12.87 -1.37 5.38
CA PHE A 4 -14.19 -1.94 5.68
C PHE A 4 -14.10 -2.91 6.87
N PRO A 5 -15.23 -3.22 7.54
CA PRO A 5 -15.29 -4.32 8.49
C PRO A 5 -14.71 -5.61 7.89
N GLU A 6 -14.06 -6.41 8.73
CA GLU A 6 -13.46 -7.70 8.35
C GLU A 6 -12.32 -7.59 7.30
N GLN A 7 -11.75 -6.39 7.11
CA GLN A 7 -10.55 -6.19 6.31
C GLN A 7 -9.44 -5.52 7.12
N ASP A 8 -8.30 -6.19 7.17
CA ASP A 8 -7.12 -5.64 7.80
C ASP A 8 -6.36 -4.73 6.83
N THR A 9 -5.77 -3.67 7.39
CA THR A 9 -4.68 -2.95 6.74
C THR A 9 -3.39 -3.35 7.43
N VAL A 10 -2.52 -4.05 6.72
CA VAL A 10 -1.30 -4.60 7.29
C VAL A 10 -0.10 -3.91 6.67
N VAL A 11 0.81 -3.45 7.52
CA VAL A 11 2.15 -3.01 7.13
C VAL A 11 3.14 -3.97 7.77
N GLU A 12 3.84 -4.74 6.95
CA GLU A 12 4.87 -5.68 7.40
C GLU A 12 6.18 -4.93 7.74
N GLU A 13 7.14 -5.68 8.27
CA GLU A 13 8.44 -5.17 8.73
C GLU A 13 9.17 -4.36 7.64
N GLU A 14 9.79 -3.23 8.03
CA GLU A 14 10.42 -2.28 7.11
C GLU A 14 9.47 -1.67 6.04
N GLY A 15 8.16 -1.83 6.17
CA GLY A 15 7.19 -1.14 5.31
C GLY A 15 7.22 0.38 5.56
N HIS A 16 7.56 1.15 4.53
CA HIS A 16 7.70 2.60 4.62
C HIS A 16 6.48 3.31 4.06
N ILE A 17 5.82 4.15 4.87
CA ILE A 17 4.63 4.89 4.48
C ILE A 17 4.96 6.38 4.36
N GLY A 18 4.99 6.88 3.13
CA GLY A 18 5.24 8.29 2.84
C GLY A 18 4.14 9.20 3.39
N HIS A 19 4.51 10.45 3.65
CA HIS A 19 3.60 11.46 4.21
C HIS A 19 2.31 11.59 3.38
N GLY A 20 1.16 11.72 4.05
CA GLY A 20 -0.14 11.87 3.37
C GLY A 20 -0.61 10.66 2.58
N ALA A 21 0.08 9.52 2.62
CA ALA A 21 -0.40 8.30 1.97
C ALA A 21 -1.67 7.78 2.64
N ILE A 22 -2.62 7.32 1.83
CA ILE A 22 -3.89 6.76 2.25
C ILE A 22 -3.83 5.25 2.05
N LEU A 23 -3.90 4.50 3.14
CA LEU A 23 -4.00 3.04 3.14
C LEU A 23 -5.42 2.63 3.51
N HIS A 24 -6.08 1.90 2.60
CA HIS A 24 -7.45 1.44 2.75
C HIS A 24 -7.54 -0.09 2.57
N GLY A 25 -7.62 -0.86 3.65
CA GLY A 25 -7.83 -2.32 3.60
C GLY A 25 -6.79 -3.10 2.78
N CYS A 26 -5.52 -2.71 2.83
CA CYS A 26 -4.45 -3.24 1.96
C CYS A 26 -3.30 -3.91 2.72
N VAL A 27 -2.49 -4.70 2.01
CA VAL A 27 -1.28 -5.32 2.57
C VAL A 27 -0.03 -4.71 1.93
N ILE A 28 0.78 -4.08 2.75
CA ILE A 28 2.12 -3.58 2.40
C ILE A 28 3.12 -4.63 2.90
N ARG A 29 3.76 -5.33 1.97
CA ARG A 29 4.72 -6.39 2.31
C ARG A 29 6.06 -5.84 2.78
N ARG A 30 6.88 -6.73 3.34
CA ARG A 30 8.21 -6.42 3.88
C ARG A 30 9.04 -5.52 2.96
N ASN A 31 9.65 -4.49 3.55
CA ASN A 31 10.54 -3.56 2.87
C ASN A 31 9.92 -2.86 1.64
N ALA A 32 8.59 -2.79 1.54
CA ALA A 32 7.93 -2.03 0.50
C ALA A 32 7.85 -0.54 0.87
N LEU A 33 8.01 0.34 -0.12
CA LEU A 33 7.90 1.80 0.05
C LEU A 33 6.62 2.30 -0.60
N VAL A 34 5.79 3.02 0.15
CA VAL A 34 4.63 3.75 -0.36
C VAL A 34 4.97 5.22 -0.44
N GLY A 35 4.96 5.80 -1.64
CA GLY A 35 5.29 7.19 -1.88
C GLY A 35 4.32 8.19 -1.23
N MET A 36 4.80 9.41 -1.02
CA MET A 36 4.01 10.51 -0.45
C MET A 36 2.72 10.74 -1.23
N ASN A 37 1.60 10.96 -0.54
CA ASN A 37 0.26 11.20 -1.11
C ASN A 37 -0.28 10.07 -2.01
N ALA A 38 0.32 8.87 -1.98
CA ALA A 38 -0.23 7.72 -2.70
C ALA A 38 -1.52 7.20 -2.05
N VAL A 39 -2.40 6.59 -2.83
CA VAL A 39 -3.67 6.01 -2.35
C VAL A 39 -3.71 4.53 -2.72
N ILE A 40 -3.80 3.67 -1.70
CA ILE A 40 -3.85 2.21 -1.83
C ILE A 40 -5.23 1.71 -1.41
N MET A 41 -5.96 1.12 -2.35
CA MET A 41 -7.35 0.69 -2.16
C MET A 41 -7.48 -0.77 -1.69
N ASP A 42 -8.71 -1.18 -1.36
CA ASP A 42 -9.00 -2.45 -0.67
C ASP A 42 -8.43 -3.69 -1.36
N GLY A 43 -7.91 -4.61 -0.55
CA GLY A 43 -7.35 -5.88 -1.01
C GLY A 43 -6.16 -5.72 -1.95
N ALA A 44 -5.60 -4.52 -2.12
CA ALA A 44 -4.35 -4.34 -2.82
C ALA A 44 -3.20 -4.97 -2.01
N VAL A 45 -2.26 -5.58 -2.71
CA VAL A 45 -1.04 -6.16 -2.12
C VAL A 45 0.15 -5.53 -2.81
N ILE A 46 0.92 -4.75 -2.06
CA ILE A 46 2.19 -4.20 -2.51
C ILE A 46 3.27 -5.22 -2.14
N GLY A 47 3.94 -5.78 -3.16
CA GLY A 47 4.92 -6.84 -3.00
C GLY A 47 6.16 -6.43 -2.21
N GLU A 48 6.90 -7.42 -1.73
CA GLU A 48 8.15 -7.20 -1.01
C GLU A 48 9.13 -6.39 -1.87
N ASN A 49 9.85 -5.46 -1.24
CA ASN A 49 10.82 -4.59 -1.91
C ASN A 49 10.23 -3.74 -3.07
N SER A 50 8.90 -3.64 -3.18
CA SER A 50 8.25 -2.83 -4.21
C SER A 50 8.19 -1.36 -3.78
N ILE A 51 8.20 -0.46 -4.75
CA ILE A 51 8.07 0.98 -4.52
C ILE A 51 6.77 1.45 -5.17
N VAL A 52 5.97 2.25 -4.49
CA VAL A 52 4.84 2.95 -5.06
C VAL A 52 5.22 4.42 -5.15
N GLY A 53 5.08 5.02 -6.33
CA GLY A 53 5.41 6.40 -6.59
C GLY A 53 4.56 7.38 -5.80
N ALA A 54 5.07 8.60 -5.63
CA ALA A 54 4.32 9.68 -5.01
C ALA A 54 3.05 9.99 -5.83
N ALA A 55 1.95 10.29 -5.14
CA ALA A 55 0.62 10.54 -5.71
C ALA A 55 0.04 9.40 -6.58
N ALA A 56 0.61 8.19 -6.53
CA ALA A 56 0.10 7.06 -7.29
C ALA A 56 -1.23 6.54 -6.71
N PHE A 57 -2.08 5.99 -7.58
CA PHE A 57 -3.36 5.38 -7.22
C PHE A 57 -3.36 3.87 -7.53
N VAL A 58 -3.37 3.04 -6.50
CA VAL A 58 -3.44 1.57 -6.63
C VAL A 58 -4.87 1.11 -6.47
N LYS A 59 -5.44 0.61 -7.56
CA LYS A 59 -6.83 0.10 -7.63
C LYS A 59 -7.05 -1.11 -6.72
N ARG A 60 -8.31 -1.27 -6.31
CA ARG A 60 -8.81 -2.38 -5.50
C ARG A 60 -8.41 -3.75 -6.09
N LYS A 61 -8.06 -4.70 -5.21
CA LYS A 61 -7.67 -6.10 -5.54
C LYS A 61 -6.49 -6.22 -6.51
N ARG A 62 -5.63 -5.20 -6.60
CA ARG A 62 -4.44 -5.24 -7.44
C ARG A 62 -3.25 -5.80 -6.67
N LYS A 63 -2.57 -6.80 -7.25
CA LYS A 63 -1.24 -7.21 -6.81
C LYS A 63 -0.21 -6.37 -7.57
N CYS A 64 0.55 -5.55 -6.85
CA CYS A 64 1.63 -4.73 -7.39
C CYS A 64 2.96 -5.42 -7.07
N LEU A 65 3.72 -5.76 -8.12
CA LEU A 65 5.04 -6.42 -8.01
C LEU A 65 6.17 -5.52 -8.53
N LEU A 66 5.86 -4.28 -8.90
CA LEU A 66 6.82 -3.39 -9.57
C LEU A 66 6.56 -1.93 -9.22
N THR A 67 7.63 -1.14 -9.32
CA THR A 67 7.64 0.31 -9.14
C THR A 67 6.62 0.99 -10.05
N ILE A 68 5.60 1.63 -9.47
CA ILE A 68 4.67 2.53 -10.19
C ILE A 68 5.10 3.97 -9.99
#